data_AF-A0A8S1A418-F1
#
_entry.id   AF-A0A8S1A418-F1
#
_cell.length_a   1.000
_cell.length_b   1.000
_cell.length_c   1.000
_cell.angle_alpha   90.00
_cell.angle_beta   90.00
_cell.angle_gamma   90.00
#
_symmetry.space_group_name_H-M   'P 1'
#
loop_
_entity.id
_entity.type
_entity.pdbx_description
1 polymer ?
#
loop_
_entity_poly.entity_id
_entity_poly.type
_entity_poly.pdbx_seq_one_letter_code
_entity_poly.pdbx_strand_id
1 'polypeptide(L)'
;MKNLSFVVVVVASLLCSAKYASSILCYDCNSEFDPRCGEHFDPFSLGIINCSLKDPPEHLEVGEPTFCRSIKMEIENKVRIVRQCGYLADKNVAENPCRRVVGNGDLFVTYCTCNTDLCNSASINYQQMALFVIIFVLVLVI
;
A
#
# COMPACT_ATOMS: atom_id res chain seq x y z
N MET A 1 1.75 44.85 -23.43
CA MET A 1 1.45 44.65 -21.98
C MET A 1 0.11 43.96 -21.72
N LYS A 2 -1.02 44.43 -22.27
CA LYS A 2 -2.35 43.81 -22.07
C LYS A 2 -2.43 42.34 -22.52
N ASN A 3 -1.83 42.00 -23.66
CA ASN A 3 -1.81 40.62 -24.18
C ASN A 3 -0.92 39.69 -23.34
N LEU A 4 0.15 40.21 -22.73
CA LEU A 4 1.04 39.43 -21.86
C LEU A 4 0.35 39.09 -20.53
N SER A 5 -0.38 40.05 -19.94
CA SER A 5 -1.19 39.83 -18.74
C SER A 5 -2.31 38.82 -18.97
N PHE A 6 -2.99 38.88 -20.13
CA PHE A 6 -4.02 37.92 -20.51
C PHE A 6 -3.47 36.49 -20.68
N VAL A 7 -2.32 36.34 -21.35
CA VAL A 7 -1.66 35.03 -21.51
C VAL A 7 -1.24 34.44 -20.16
N VAL A 8 -0.70 35.26 -19.24
CA VAL A 8 -0.32 34.81 -17.90
C VAL A 8 -1.55 34.32 -17.10
N VAL A 9 -2.67 35.03 -17.17
CA VAL A 9 -3.92 34.64 -16.48
C VAL A 9 -4.49 33.32 -17.05
N VAL A 10 -4.45 33.14 -18.37
CA VAL A 10 -4.91 31.90 -19.02
C VAL A 10 -4.01 30.71 -18.67
N VAL A 11 -2.68 30.88 -18.67
CA VAL A 11 -1.74 29.82 -18.29
C VAL A 11 -1.90 29.45 -16.80
N ALA A 12 -2.07 30.44 -15.92
CA ALA A 12 -2.31 30.20 -14.51
C ALA A 12 -3.64 29.48 -14.24
N SER A 13 -4.71 29.80 -14.98
CA SER A 13 -6.00 29.10 -14.82
C SER A 13 -5.96 27.66 -15.36
N LEU A 14 -5.24 27.40 -16.45
CA LEU A 14 -5.00 26.04 -16.95
C LEU A 14 -4.21 25.18 -15.96
N LEU A 15 -3.14 25.72 -15.36
CA LEU A 15 -2.33 25.01 -14.37
C LEU A 15 -3.12 24.70 -13.09
N CYS A 16 -4.03 25.58 -12.67
CA CYS A 16 -4.90 25.36 -11.50
C CYS A 16 -6.01 24.32 -11.75
N SER A 17 -6.30 24.01 -13.02
CA SER A 17 -7.35 23.04 -13.40
C SER A 17 -6.82 21.62 -13.55
N ALA A 18 -5.50 21.41 -13.46
CA ALA A 18 -4.91 20.08 -13.45
C ALA A 18 -5.24 19.39 -12.12
N LYS A 19 -6.30 18.58 -12.11
CA LYS A 19 -6.48 17.61 -11.03
C LYS A 19 -5.27 16.69 -11.05
N TYR A 20 -4.53 16.63 -9.95
CA TYR A 20 -3.46 15.67 -9.77
C TYR A 20 -4.09 14.27 -9.75
N ALA A 21 -3.98 13.55 -10.86
CA ALA A 21 -4.26 12.12 -10.90
C ALA A 21 -3.12 11.43 -10.14
N SER A 22 -3.30 11.24 -8.83
CA SER A 22 -2.37 10.46 -8.03
C SER A 22 -2.70 8.98 -8.25
N SER A 23 -1.78 8.25 -8.86
CA SER A 23 -1.84 6.79 -8.94
C SER A 23 -0.70 6.18 -8.11
N ILE A 24 -0.90 4.96 -7.63
CA ILE A 24 0.01 4.23 -6.76
C ILE A 24 0.33 2.84 -7.35
N LEU A 25 1.58 2.42 -7.22
CA LEU A 25 2.02 1.08 -7.57
C LEU A 25 1.98 0.18 -6.33
N CYS A 26 1.46 -1.05 -6.47
CA CYS A 26 1.42 -2.02 -5.37
C CYS A 26 1.86 -3.40 -5.85
N TYR A 27 2.39 -4.22 -4.92
CA TYR A 27 2.52 -5.65 -5.18
C TYR A 27 1.14 -6.29 -5.26
N ASP A 28 0.94 -7.14 -6.26
CA ASP A 28 -0.28 -7.92 -6.50
C ASP A 28 0.08 -9.40 -6.59
N CYS A 29 -0.09 -10.11 -5.46
CA CYS A 29 0.35 -11.49 -5.33
C CYS A 29 -0.41 -12.27 -4.26
N ASN A 30 -0.32 -13.60 -4.31
CA ASN A 30 -0.96 -14.51 -3.38
C ASN A 30 -0.01 -15.64 -2.97
N SER A 31 0.26 -15.78 -1.67
CA SER A 31 1.22 -16.74 -1.14
C SER A 31 0.84 -18.21 -1.34
N GLU A 32 -0.41 -18.48 -1.70
CA GLU A 32 -0.87 -19.82 -2.11
C GLU A 32 -0.21 -20.26 -3.43
N PHE A 33 -0.03 -19.33 -4.36
CA PHE A 33 0.46 -19.61 -5.71
C PHE A 33 1.94 -19.30 -5.85
N ASP A 34 2.44 -18.35 -5.05
CA ASP A 34 3.85 -17.96 -5.04
C ASP A 34 4.36 -17.78 -3.61
N PRO A 35 5.19 -18.70 -3.07
CA PRO A 35 5.66 -18.63 -1.69
C PRO A 35 6.50 -17.38 -1.40
N ARG A 36 7.06 -16.72 -2.43
CA ARG A 36 7.77 -15.43 -2.28
C ARG A 36 6.85 -14.30 -1.82
N CYS A 37 5.54 -14.45 -2.01
CA CYS A 37 4.51 -13.56 -1.47
C CYS A 37 4.16 -13.91 0.00
N GLY A 38 4.88 -14.81 0.66
CA GLY A 38 4.63 -15.20 2.05
C GLY A 38 5.11 -14.20 3.10
N GLU A 39 5.36 -14.72 4.31
CA GLU A 39 5.95 -13.97 5.43
C GLU A 39 7.41 -13.59 5.14
N HIS A 40 8.15 -14.50 4.50
CA HIS A 40 9.45 -14.23 3.90
C HIS A 40 9.25 -13.61 2.52
N PHE A 41 8.90 -12.33 2.51
CA PHE A 41 8.63 -11.59 1.29
C PHE A 41 9.90 -11.45 0.45
N ASP A 42 9.84 -11.94 -0.79
CA ASP A 42 10.86 -11.74 -1.82
C ASP A 42 10.21 -11.05 -3.03
N PRO A 43 10.56 -9.78 -3.32
CA PRO A 43 9.95 -9.03 -4.41
C PRO A 43 10.38 -9.52 -5.80
N PHE A 44 11.39 -10.38 -5.91
CA PHE A 44 11.94 -10.77 -7.20
C PHE A 44 10.89 -11.46 -8.08
N SER A 45 10.58 -10.81 -9.22
CA SER A 45 9.60 -11.28 -10.21
C SER A 45 8.16 -11.41 -9.69
N LEU A 46 7.81 -10.77 -8.57
CA LEU A 46 6.42 -10.63 -8.15
C LEU A 46 5.69 -9.58 -8.99
N GLY A 47 4.39 -9.77 -9.16
CA GLY A 47 3.53 -8.83 -9.88
C GLY A 47 3.50 -7.46 -9.21
N ILE A 48 3.74 -6.42 -9.99
CA ILE A 48 3.52 -5.03 -9.62
C ILE A 48 2.41 -4.50 -10.52
N ILE A 49 1.41 -3.85 -9.93
CA ILE A 49 0.31 -3.27 -10.67
C ILE A 49 0.15 -1.79 -10.35
N ASN A 50 -0.21 -1.04 -11.37
CA ASN A 50 -0.69 0.32 -11.23
C ASN A 50 -2.17 0.28 -10.82
N CYS A 51 -2.48 0.77 -9.63
CA CYS A 51 -3.81 0.66 -9.07
C CYS A 51 -4.87 1.40 -9.88
N SER A 52 -4.54 2.51 -10.54
CA SER A 52 -5.51 3.22 -11.39
C SER A 52 -5.96 2.43 -12.62
N LEU A 53 -5.31 1.32 -12.94
CA LEU A 53 -5.71 0.42 -14.04
C LEU A 53 -6.59 -0.74 -13.58
N LYS A 54 -6.92 -0.82 -12.28
CA LYS A 54 -7.65 -1.95 -11.73
C LYS A 54 -9.12 -1.58 -11.51
N ASP A 55 -9.99 -2.36 -12.11
CA ASP A 55 -11.43 -2.21 -11.89
C ASP A 55 -11.80 -2.62 -10.47
N PRO A 56 -12.76 -1.92 -9.83
CA PRO A 56 -13.31 -2.36 -8.57
C PRO A 56 -13.97 -3.74 -8.71
N PRO A 57 -13.88 -4.61 -7.67
CA PRO A 57 -14.57 -5.88 -7.66
C PRO A 57 -16.09 -5.71 -7.88
N GLU A 58 -16.73 -6.64 -8.58
CA GLU A 58 -18.16 -6.55 -8.96
C GLU A 58 -19.12 -6.30 -7.79
N HIS A 59 -18.76 -6.75 -6.58
CA HIS A 59 -19.55 -6.58 -5.36
C HIS A 59 -19.34 -5.23 -4.67
N LEU A 60 -18.51 -4.34 -5.23
CA LEU A 60 -18.25 -3.00 -4.73
C LEU A 60 -18.85 -1.98 -5.70
N GLU A 61 -19.91 -1.32 -5.25
CA GLU A 61 -20.64 -0.32 -6.06
C GLU A 61 -19.79 0.91 -6.38
N VAL A 62 -18.86 1.29 -5.47
CA VAL A 62 -17.95 2.43 -5.63
C VAL A 62 -16.67 2.20 -4.81
N GLY A 63 -15.50 2.39 -5.41
CA GLY A 63 -14.23 2.47 -4.69
C GLY A 63 -13.05 2.64 -5.65
N GLU A 64 -12.35 3.78 -5.57
CA GLU A 64 -11.13 3.98 -6.33
C GLU A 64 -9.95 3.31 -5.60
N PRO A 65 -9.16 2.47 -6.29
CA PRO A 65 -7.99 1.82 -5.71
C PRO A 65 -6.86 2.84 -5.48
N THR A 66 -6.81 3.41 -4.28
CA THR A 66 -5.98 4.59 -3.96
C THR A 66 -4.85 4.29 -2.98
N PHE A 67 -4.74 3.05 -2.50
CA PHE A 67 -3.74 2.63 -1.53
C PHE A 67 -3.36 1.16 -1.72
N CYS A 68 -2.22 0.74 -1.17
CA CYS A 68 -1.83 -0.66 -1.14
C CYS A 68 -2.38 -1.34 0.11
N ARG A 69 -2.79 -2.61 -0.03
CA ARG A 69 -3.25 -3.46 1.07
C ARG A 69 -2.48 -4.77 1.11
N SER A 70 -2.21 -5.25 2.31
CA SER A 70 -1.82 -6.63 2.57
C SER A 70 -2.79 -7.29 3.55
N ILE A 71 -3.09 -8.56 3.31
CA ILE A 71 -4.08 -9.35 4.06
C ILE A 71 -3.39 -10.63 4.48
N LYS A 72 -3.11 -10.79 5.78
CA LYS A 72 -2.58 -12.02 6.37
C LYS A 72 -3.74 -12.79 7.00
N MET A 73 -4.01 -13.97 6.50
CA MET A 73 -4.99 -14.91 7.03
C MET A 73 -4.24 -16.04 7.73
N GLU A 74 -4.54 -16.26 9.01
CA GLU A 74 -4.08 -17.38 9.81
C GLU A 74 -5.31 -18.26 10.05
N ILE A 75 -5.34 -19.45 9.44
CA ILE A 75 -6.44 -20.41 9.52
C ILE A 75 -5.87 -21.70 10.08
N GLU A 76 -6.18 -22.01 11.33
CA GLU A 76 -5.55 -23.10 12.07
C GLU A 76 -4.01 -22.98 12.05
N ASN A 77 -3.31 -23.87 11.34
CA ASN A 77 -1.85 -23.91 11.19
C ASN A 77 -1.35 -23.44 9.81
N LYS A 78 -2.22 -22.82 8.99
CA LYS A 78 -1.85 -22.31 7.67
C LYS A 78 -1.88 -20.79 7.65
N VAL A 79 -0.86 -20.21 7.05
CA VAL A 79 -0.76 -18.76 6.82
C VAL A 79 -0.87 -18.50 5.33
N ARG A 80 -1.78 -17.60 4.95
CA ARG A 80 -1.93 -17.10 3.58
C ARG A 80 -1.83 -15.59 3.57
N ILE A 81 -1.01 -15.04 2.69
CA ILE A 81 -0.83 -13.61 2.52
C ILE A 81 -1.23 -13.22 1.10
N VAL A 82 -2.09 -12.20 1.01
CA VAL A 82 -2.50 -11.59 -0.25
C VAL A 82 -2.10 -10.12 -0.22
N ARG A 83 -1.44 -9.66 -1.28
CA ARG A 83 -1.09 -8.25 -1.51
C ARG A 83 -1.84 -7.78 -2.73
N GLN A 84 -2.46 -6.60 -2.66
CA GLN A 84 -3.26 -6.03 -3.76
C GLN A 84 -3.50 -4.53 -3.54
N CYS A 85 -4.06 -3.87 -4.56
CA CYS A 85 -4.66 -2.55 -4.40
C CYS A 85 -5.88 -2.61 -3.47
N GLY A 86 -6.12 -1.55 -2.71
CA GLY A 86 -7.25 -1.44 -1.80
C GLY A 86 -8.30 -0.42 -2.28
N TYR A 87 -9.57 -0.81 -2.23
CA TYR A 87 -10.71 -0.01 -2.73
C TYR A 87 -11.51 0.69 -1.63
N LEU A 88 -11.55 0.10 -0.42
CA LEU A 88 -12.28 0.61 0.72
C LEU A 88 -11.30 0.97 1.83
N ALA A 89 -11.02 2.27 1.98
CA ALA A 89 -10.27 2.75 3.14
C ALA A 89 -11.16 2.66 4.39
N ASP A 90 -10.66 2.02 5.45
CA ASP A 90 -11.35 2.08 6.74
C ASP A 90 -11.29 3.53 7.26
N LYS A 91 -12.37 4.04 7.85
CA LYS A 91 -12.42 5.42 8.37
C LYS A 91 -11.38 5.70 9.47
N ASN A 92 -10.81 4.65 10.07
CA ASN A 92 -9.86 4.71 11.18
C ASN A 92 -8.40 4.35 10.80
N VAL A 93 -8.07 4.31 9.49
CA VAL A 93 -6.71 3.93 9.01
C VAL A 93 -5.60 4.81 9.60
N ALA A 94 -5.89 6.08 9.93
CA ALA A 94 -4.91 7.02 10.45
C ALA A 94 -4.30 6.62 11.81
N GLU A 95 -5.02 5.86 12.65
CA GLU A 95 -4.55 5.49 13.98
C GLU A 95 -3.88 4.11 14.03
N ASN A 96 -4.31 3.18 13.17
CA ASN A 96 -3.76 1.82 13.10
C ASN A 96 -3.69 1.36 11.64
N PRO A 97 -2.50 1.42 10.99
CA PRO A 97 -2.36 0.99 9.60
C PRO A 97 -2.54 -0.52 9.44
N CYS A 98 -2.44 -1.29 10.53
CA CYS A 98 -2.68 -2.72 10.58
C CYS A 98 -3.73 -3.06 11.63
N ARG A 99 -4.80 -3.77 11.22
CA ARG A 99 -5.89 -4.20 12.08
C ARG A 99 -6.09 -5.70 12.00
N ARG A 100 -6.02 -6.38 13.15
CA ARG A 100 -6.38 -7.80 13.28
C ARG A 100 -7.87 -7.92 13.60
N VAL A 101 -8.55 -8.79 12.88
CA VAL A 101 -9.96 -9.16 13.07
C VAL A 101 -9.99 -10.65 13.37
N VAL A 102 -10.77 -11.03 14.37
CA VAL A 102 -11.00 -12.43 14.76
C VAL A 102 -12.34 -12.86 14.15
N GLY A 103 -12.32 -13.94 13.38
CA GLY A 103 -13.51 -14.56 12.82
C GLY A 103 -14.13 -15.60 13.76
N ASN A 104 -15.02 -16.44 13.22
CA ASN A 104 -15.53 -17.61 13.94
C ASN A 104 -14.49 -18.74 13.91
N GLY A 105 -14.25 -19.39 15.05
CA GLY A 105 -13.22 -20.43 15.18
C GLY A 105 -11.79 -19.86 15.20
N ASP A 106 -10.81 -20.63 14.72
CA ASP A 106 -9.39 -20.27 14.69
C ASP A 106 -9.00 -19.53 13.38
N LEU A 107 -9.79 -18.52 13.01
CA LEU A 107 -9.54 -17.66 11.85
C LEU A 107 -9.14 -16.26 12.32
N PHE A 108 -7.90 -15.87 12.05
CA PHE A 108 -7.40 -14.52 12.30
C PHE A 108 -7.03 -13.85 10.98
N VAL A 109 -7.56 -12.65 10.74
CA VAL A 109 -7.26 -11.88 9.53
C VAL A 109 -6.68 -10.52 9.92
N THR A 110 -5.46 -10.25 9.46
CA THR A 110 -4.80 -8.95 9.65
C THR A 110 -4.80 -8.19 8.34
N TYR A 111 -5.46 -7.03 8.33
CA TYR A 111 -5.48 -6.10 7.22
C TYR A 111 -4.49 -4.98 7.49
N CYS A 112 -3.51 -4.79 6.60
CA CYS A 112 -2.62 -3.64 6.63
C CYS A 112 -2.82 -2.76 5.40
N THR A 113 -2.71 -1.44 5.56
CA THR A 113 -2.90 -0.45 4.49
C THR A 113 -1.83 0.63 4.54
N CYS A 114 -1.39 1.09 3.37
CA CYS A 114 -0.36 2.13 3.22
C CYS A 114 -0.51 2.85 1.87
N ASN A 115 0.06 4.05 1.74
CA ASN A 115 -0.26 5.01 0.67
C ASN A 115 0.97 5.50 -0.13
N THR A 116 2.07 4.75 -0.13
CA THR A 116 3.25 5.02 -0.96
C THR A 116 3.54 3.87 -1.90
N ASP A 117 4.23 4.14 -3.01
CA ASP A 117 4.53 3.08 -3.99
C ASP A 117 5.22 1.88 -3.34
N LEU A 118 4.71 0.69 -3.66
CA LEU A 118 5.22 -0.61 -3.26
C LEU A 118 5.29 -0.82 -1.73
N CYS A 119 4.58 0.01 -0.95
CA CYS A 119 4.62 -0.01 0.52
C CYS A 119 4.05 -1.29 1.14
N ASN A 120 3.31 -2.09 0.37
CA ASN A 120 2.79 -3.39 0.81
C ASN A 120 3.79 -4.54 0.64
N SER A 121 5.06 -4.27 0.26
CA SER A 121 6.17 -5.15 0.64
C SER A 121 6.13 -5.39 2.14
N ALA A 122 6.62 -6.55 2.62
CA ALA A 122 6.53 -6.99 4.02
C ALA A 122 6.41 -5.88 5.09
N SER A 123 5.52 -6.10 6.05
CA SER A 123 5.33 -5.25 7.22
C SER A 123 6.69 -4.83 7.77
N ILE A 124 6.95 -3.52 7.81
CA ILE A 124 8.19 -2.99 8.37
C ILE A 124 8.26 -3.47 9.82
N ASN A 125 9.10 -4.46 10.10
CA ASN A 125 9.48 -4.78 11.46
C ASN A 125 10.36 -3.62 11.94
N TYR A 126 9.74 -2.59 12.51
CA TYR A 126 10.43 -1.41 13.06
C TYR A 126 11.55 -1.81 14.04
N GLN A 127 11.45 -3.00 14.65
CA GLN A 127 12.51 -3.57 15.49
C GLN A 127 13.81 -3.85 14.73
N GLN A 128 13.76 -4.29 13.47
CA GLN A 128 14.95 -4.52 12.66
C GLN A 128 15.60 -3.19 12.24
N MET A 129 14.80 -2.17 11.91
CA MET A 129 15.33 -0.83 11.60
C MET A 129 16.02 -0.18 12.80
N ALA A 130 15.47 -0.33 14.01
CA ALA A 130 16.08 0.21 15.23
C ALA A 130 17.47 -0.40 15.51
N LEU A 131 17.65 -1.70 15.28
CA LEU A 131 18.93 -2.39 15.44
C LEU A 131 19.99 -1.86 14.47
N PHE A 132 19.65 -1.62 13.20
CA PHE A 132 20.59 -1.06 12.22
C PHE A 132 21.01 0.37 12.56
N VAL A 133 20.09 1.20 13.05
CA VAL A 133 20.41 2.57 13.49
C VAL A 133 21.32 2.57 14.71
N ILE A 134 21.07 1.70 15.70
CA ILE A 134 21.92 1.57 16.89
C ILE A 134 23.33 1.13 16.50
N ILE A 135 23.47 0.13 15.62
CA ILE A 135 24.77 -0.34 15.13
C ILE A 135 25.49 0.78 14.37
N PHE A 136 24.79 1.51 13.49
CA PHE A 136 25.37 2.63 12.74
C PHE A 136 25.87 3.75 13.66
N VAL A 137 25.10 4.12 14.69
CA VAL A 137 25.51 5.11 15.69
C VAL A 137 26.71 4.61 16.50
N LEU A 138 26.74 3.34 16.90
CA LEU A 138 27.89 2.76 17.62
C LEU A 138 29.16 2.74 16.77
N VAL A 139 29.06 2.47 15.46
CA VAL A 139 30.19 2.51 14.52
C VAL A 139 30.69 3.94 14.28
N LEU A 140 29.83 4.96 14.37
CA LEU A 140 30.22 6.37 14.22
C LEU A 140 30.82 6.99 15.49
N VAL A 141 30.61 6.37 16.65
CA VAL A 141 31.07 6.86 17.97
C VAL A 141 32.37 6.17 18.43
N ILE A 142 32.78 5.10 17.75
CA ILE A 142 34.10 4.47 17.85
C ILE A 142 35.02 5.09 16.79
#